data_AF-A0A432F649-F1
#
_entry.id   AF-A0A432F649-F1
#
_cell.length_a   1.000
_cell.length_b   1.000
_cell.length_c   1.000
_cell.angle_alpha   90.00
_cell.angle_beta   90.00
_cell.angle_gamma   90.00
#
_symmetry.space_group_name_H-M   'P 1'
#
loop_
_entity.id
_entity.type
_entity.pdbx_description
1 polymer ?
#
loop_
_entity_poly.entity_id
_entity_poly.type
_entity_poly.pdbx_seq_one_letter_code
_entity_poly.pdbx_strand_id
1 'polypeptide(L)'
;MKKYIFQYFISCTVLMLLTFSGVANAAVWKSKNKWNNQWENTYRAWVKKNWTEEFFMDEKKPIYYKYATDCADAVYAMRLVFAYEHKLPFVIHNTQRGKKKGRRGPRYISNSMKRWDRLPEAKRVRKFMDYVADMTSTKTLGVDTYPIALNQIKPGDIYAAPGVHSYQIVNVTEAGVAEVMSSTTPKAPRFLDRVESFPFYVPEDSKRHRDGYRRFIQPQNIKKPLKKQPGFSTEQYKIAAAVKYNYVRFTDIIASALGKRAEKPDEKTLRLLIALCMYANDRSVYVYDALWHLQSIQKKGRRCMNAREYDSYSTPSRDRRLKAFFDAVGNHFKKVQKYRPNTQPQRWARILFAQKRPSPLEAKELNNFCMVQMSLGEKYFMPLRELRANLEAGMLVSDPNAPLEYRWGVYDKNKPYKSSCKTY
;
A
#
# COMPACT_ATOMS: atom_id res chain seq x y z
N MET A 1 -5.85 -61.41 -70.01
CA MET A 1 -6.86 -60.87 -69.06
C MET A 1 -6.25 -60.86 -67.66
N LYS A 2 -5.46 -59.82 -67.37
CA LYS A 2 -4.68 -59.66 -66.15
C LYS A 2 -5.26 -58.51 -65.34
N LYS A 3 -5.42 -58.78 -64.03
CA LYS A 3 -5.19 -57.89 -62.88
C LYS A 3 -5.73 -56.45 -63.00
N TYR A 4 -6.79 -56.09 -62.28
CA TYR A 4 -6.97 -54.76 -61.62
C TYR A 4 -8.21 -54.76 -60.71
N ILE A 5 -8.21 -55.52 -59.60
CA ILE A 5 -9.19 -55.34 -58.52
C ILE A 5 -8.48 -55.63 -57.19
N PHE A 6 -7.55 -54.78 -56.76
CA PHE A 6 -7.05 -54.83 -55.37
C PHE A 6 -6.26 -53.58 -54.98
N GLN A 7 -6.86 -52.38 -55.06
CA GLN A 7 -6.13 -51.19 -54.58
C GLN A 7 -6.98 -49.96 -54.23
N TYR A 8 -8.15 -50.12 -53.60
CA TYR A 8 -8.95 -48.95 -53.16
C TYR A 8 -9.67 -49.12 -51.82
N PHE A 9 -9.13 -49.88 -50.87
CA PHE A 9 -9.73 -50.00 -49.53
C PHE A 9 -8.81 -49.70 -48.34
N ILE A 10 -7.56 -49.30 -48.58
CA ILE A 10 -6.62 -48.90 -47.50
C ILE A 10 -6.02 -47.54 -47.85
N SER A 11 -6.85 -46.50 -47.95
CA SER A 11 -6.34 -45.12 -48.01
C SER A 11 -7.35 -44.05 -47.57
N CYS A 12 -8.38 -44.44 -46.80
CA CYS A 12 -9.36 -43.47 -46.26
C CYS A 12 -9.49 -43.49 -44.74
N THR A 13 -8.87 -44.45 -44.03
CA THR A 13 -9.05 -44.60 -42.58
C THR A 13 -7.90 -44.04 -41.73
N VAL A 14 -6.77 -43.66 -42.34
CA VAL A 14 -5.59 -43.12 -41.61
C VAL A 14 -5.44 -41.59 -41.76
N LEU A 15 -6.18 -40.96 -42.68
CA LEU A 15 -6.13 -39.50 -42.88
C LEU A 15 -7.17 -38.70 -42.07
N MET A 16 -7.85 -39.33 -41.12
CA MET A 16 -8.84 -38.70 -40.24
C MET A 16 -8.37 -38.69 -38.75
N LEU A 17 -7.05 -38.78 -38.54
CA LEU A 17 -6.40 -38.59 -37.24
C LEU A 17 -5.57 -37.29 -37.17
N LEU A 18 -5.70 -36.38 -38.13
CA LEU A 18 -5.41 -34.97 -37.93
C LEU A 18 -6.58 -34.34 -37.18
N THR A 19 -6.78 -34.82 -35.96
CA THR A 19 -7.66 -34.20 -34.99
C THR A 19 -7.18 -32.77 -34.80
N PHE A 20 -8.02 -31.85 -35.27
CA PHE A 20 -8.13 -30.46 -34.86
C PHE A 20 -7.20 -30.12 -33.69
N SER A 21 -6.02 -29.60 -34.00
CA SER A 21 -5.28 -28.73 -33.09
C SER A 21 -6.07 -27.42 -33.02
N GLY A 22 -7.30 -27.49 -32.51
CA GLY A 22 -8.11 -26.34 -32.21
C GLY A 22 -7.28 -25.52 -31.24
N VAL A 23 -6.85 -24.35 -31.69
CA VAL A 23 -6.19 -23.35 -30.86
C VAL A 23 -7.23 -22.98 -29.80
N ALA A 24 -7.23 -23.74 -28.71
CA ALA A 24 -8.12 -23.57 -27.58
C ALA A 24 -7.72 -22.22 -26.96
N ASN A 25 -8.39 -21.18 -27.42
CA ASN A 25 -8.19 -19.79 -27.03
C ASN A 25 -8.61 -19.64 -25.56
N ALA A 26 -7.70 -20.00 -24.66
CA ALA A 26 -7.98 -20.11 -23.25
C ALA A 26 -7.78 -18.76 -22.54
N ALA A 27 -8.75 -18.40 -21.72
CA ALA A 27 -8.64 -17.32 -20.74
C ALA A 27 -7.43 -17.54 -19.80
N VAL A 28 -7.02 -16.50 -19.06
CA VAL A 28 -5.99 -16.64 -18.01
C VAL A 28 -6.35 -17.80 -17.08
N TRP A 29 -7.59 -17.81 -16.57
CA TRP A 29 -8.27 -18.95 -15.99
C TRP A 29 -9.76 -18.90 -16.31
N LYS A 30 -10.42 -20.07 -16.34
CA LYS A 30 -11.87 -20.17 -16.52
C LYS A 30 -12.58 -19.92 -15.20
N SER A 31 -13.44 -18.90 -15.14
CA SER A 31 -14.30 -18.67 -13.96
C SER A 31 -15.35 -19.78 -13.86
N LYS A 32 -15.47 -20.38 -12.68
CA LYS A 32 -16.51 -21.37 -12.33
C LYS A 32 -17.52 -20.81 -11.33
N ASN A 33 -17.10 -19.83 -10.53
CA ASN A 33 -17.91 -19.16 -9.51
C ASN A 33 -18.24 -17.71 -9.91
N LYS A 34 -19.16 -17.08 -9.17
CA LYS A 34 -19.51 -15.66 -9.32
C LYS A 34 -19.44 -14.96 -7.96
N TRP A 35 -19.03 -13.70 -7.94
CA TRP A 35 -19.01 -12.92 -6.70
C TRP A 35 -20.43 -12.71 -6.18
N ASN A 36 -20.61 -12.93 -4.89
CA ASN A 36 -21.81 -12.64 -4.11
C ASN A 36 -21.40 -12.36 -2.66
N ASN A 37 -22.36 -12.07 -1.78
CA ASN A 37 -22.06 -11.78 -0.37
C ASN A 37 -21.35 -12.93 0.36
N GLN A 38 -21.66 -14.18 0.01
CA GLN A 38 -20.98 -15.35 0.56
C GLN A 38 -19.50 -15.35 0.19
N TRP A 39 -19.16 -15.17 -1.10
CA TRP A 39 -17.77 -15.10 -1.55
C TRP A 39 -17.03 -13.87 -1.02
N GLU A 40 -17.69 -12.74 -0.79
CA GLU A 40 -17.08 -11.61 -0.08
C GLU A 40 -16.77 -11.95 1.39
N ASN A 41 -17.63 -12.73 2.06
CA ASN A 41 -17.35 -13.19 3.42
C ASN A 41 -16.22 -14.23 3.45
N THR A 42 -16.18 -15.15 2.49
CA THR A 42 -15.05 -16.08 2.32
C THR A 42 -13.75 -15.34 2.03
N TYR A 43 -13.79 -14.29 1.20
CA TYR A 43 -12.64 -13.43 0.94
C TYR A 43 -12.14 -12.75 2.21
N ARG A 44 -13.03 -12.17 3.02
CA ARG A 44 -12.68 -11.56 4.32
C ARG A 44 -11.98 -12.56 5.24
N ALA A 45 -12.53 -13.77 5.35
CA ALA A 45 -11.95 -14.83 6.18
C ALA A 45 -10.57 -15.29 5.65
N TRP A 46 -10.44 -15.43 4.33
CA TRP A 46 -9.18 -15.76 3.67
C TRP A 46 -8.12 -14.68 3.88
N VAL A 47 -8.47 -13.40 3.75
CA VAL A 47 -7.50 -12.31 4.00
C VAL A 47 -6.99 -12.39 5.44
N LYS A 48 -7.88 -12.56 6.42
CA LYS A 48 -7.49 -12.66 7.83
C LYS A 48 -6.59 -13.86 8.14
N LYS A 49 -6.77 -14.98 7.44
CA LYS A 49 -6.08 -16.25 7.75
C LYS A 49 -4.87 -16.53 6.86
N ASN A 50 -4.93 -16.16 5.59
CA ASN A 50 -4.02 -16.62 4.55
C ASN A 50 -3.14 -15.50 3.96
N TRP A 51 -3.52 -14.23 4.12
CA TRP A 51 -2.73 -13.08 3.64
C TRP A 51 -1.72 -12.66 4.71
N THR A 52 -0.57 -13.33 4.73
CA THR A 52 0.50 -13.16 5.73
C THR A 52 1.67 -12.34 5.20
N GLU A 53 2.53 -11.87 6.09
CA GLU A 53 3.76 -11.11 5.80
C GLU A 53 4.66 -11.83 4.78
N GLU A 54 4.72 -13.16 4.88
CA GLU A 54 5.54 -14.03 4.04
C GLU A 54 4.82 -14.52 2.77
N PHE A 55 3.61 -14.04 2.46
CA PHE A 55 2.80 -14.59 1.36
C PHE A 55 3.55 -14.71 0.03
N PHE A 56 4.36 -13.70 -0.31
CA PHE A 56 5.17 -13.68 -1.54
C PHE A 56 6.57 -14.30 -1.38
N MET A 57 6.94 -14.68 -0.17
CA MET A 57 8.21 -15.33 0.16
C MET A 57 8.04 -16.82 0.50
N ASP A 58 6.81 -17.33 0.47
CA ASP A 58 6.48 -18.73 0.69
C ASP A 58 6.78 -19.59 -0.57
N GLU A 59 7.85 -20.39 -0.51
CA GLU A 59 8.27 -21.30 -1.57
C GLU A 59 7.23 -22.39 -1.88
N LYS A 60 6.34 -22.71 -0.92
CA LYS A 60 5.25 -23.67 -1.12
C LYS A 60 4.16 -23.14 -2.05
N LYS A 61 4.19 -21.85 -2.39
CA LYS A 61 3.28 -21.19 -3.34
C LYS A 61 4.05 -20.72 -4.58
N PRO A 62 4.52 -21.63 -5.45
CA PRO A 62 5.46 -21.31 -6.54
C PRO A 62 4.92 -20.29 -7.56
N ILE A 63 3.60 -20.13 -7.69
CA ILE A 63 2.99 -19.11 -8.56
C ILE A 63 3.26 -17.69 -8.02
N TYR A 64 3.25 -17.51 -6.70
CA TYR A 64 3.35 -16.21 -6.05
C TYR A 64 4.73 -15.95 -5.44
N TYR A 65 5.53 -17.00 -5.26
CA TYR A 65 6.89 -16.88 -4.74
C TYR A 65 7.70 -15.85 -5.57
N LYS A 66 8.42 -15.00 -4.83
CA LYS A 66 9.18 -13.86 -5.35
C LYS A 66 8.37 -12.97 -6.31
N TYR A 67 7.07 -12.81 -6.10
CA TYR A 67 6.29 -11.82 -6.83
C TYR A 67 6.68 -10.42 -6.35
N ALA A 68 7.25 -9.64 -7.26
CA ALA A 68 7.66 -8.29 -6.96
C ALA A 68 6.43 -7.40 -6.85
N THR A 69 6.27 -6.72 -5.73
CA THR A 69 5.14 -5.81 -5.48
C THR A 69 5.65 -4.44 -5.07
N ASP A 70 4.90 -3.41 -5.46
CA ASP A 70 4.80 -2.16 -4.72
C ASP A 70 3.52 -2.10 -3.86
N CYS A 71 3.28 -0.95 -3.22
CA CYS A 71 2.12 -0.73 -2.35
C CYS A 71 0.76 -1.02 -3.02
N ALA A 72 0.59 -0.73 -4.31
CA ALA A 72 -0.65 -0.96 -5.04
C ALA A 72 -0.72 -2.37 -5.62
N ASP A 73 0.40 -2.89 -6.09
CA ASP A 73 0.51 -4.26 -6.62
C ASP A 73 0.06 -5.28 -5.59
N ALA A 74 0.49 -5.12 -4.32
CA ALA A 74 0.09 -5.99 -3.22
C ALA A 74 -1.45 -5.98 -3.01
N VAL A 75 -2.09 -4.82 -3.12
CA VAL A 75 -3.56 -4.68 -3.01
C VAL A 75 -4.28 -5.41 -4.14
N TYR A 76 -3.87 -5.22 -5.39
CA TYR A 76 -4.48 -5.92 -6.52
C TYR A 76 -4.21 -7.41 -6.47
N ALA A 77 -2.99 -7.81 -6.11
CA ALA A 77 -2.61 -9.21 -5.95
C ALA A 77 -3.46 -9.91 -4.90
N MET A 78 -3.72 -9.30 -3.74
CA MET A 78 -4.60 -9.85 -2.71
C MET A 78 -5.97 -10.26 -3.27
N ARG A 79 -6.61 -9.39 -4.06
CA ARG A 79 -7.92 -9.67 -4.67
C ARG A 79 -7.84 -10.67 -5.83
N LEU A 80 -6.79 -10.57 -6.65
CA LEU A 80 -6.57 -11.42 -7.83
C LEU A 80 -6.27 -12.87 -7.43
N VAL A 81 -5.37 -13.06 -6.47
CA VAL A 81 -4.99 -14.37 -5.91
C VAL A 81 -6.23 -15.11 -5.42
N PHE A 82 -7.03 -14.47 -4.56
CA PHE A 82 -8.26 -15.08 -4.07
C PHE A 82 -9.21 -15.42 -5.22
N ALA A 83 -9.37 -14.51 -6.19
CA ALA A 83 -10.24 -14.77 -7.34
C ALA A 83 -9.76 -15.97 -8.17
N TYR A 84 -8.45 -16.14 -8.34
CA TYR A 84 -7.87 -17.25 -9.06
C TYR A 84 -8.01 -18.58 -8.30
N GLU A 85 -7.68 -18.61 -7.01
CA GLU A 85 -7.76 -19.80 -6.14
C GLU A 85 -9.19 -20.35 -6.08
N HIS A 86 -10.18 -19.46 -6.07
CA HIS A 86 -11.60 -19.82 -6.01
C HIS A 86 -12.31 -19.77 -7.38
N LYS A 87 -11.57 -19.64 -8.48
CA LYS A 87 -12.11 -19.56 -9.86
C LYS A 87 -13.26 -18.57 -10.01
N LEU A 88 -13.15 -17.41 -9.37
CA LEU A 88 -14.03 -16.24 -9.51
C LEU A 88 -13.54 -15.35 -10.67
N PRO A 89 -14.42 -14.53 -11.26
CA PRO A 89 -13.99 -13.51 -12.21
C PRO A 89 -13.16 -12.42 -11.52
N PHE A 90 -12.19 -11.88 -12.22
CA PHE A 90 -11.42 -10.69 -11.83
C PHE A 90 -11.52 -9.67 -12.95
N VAL A 91 -11.91 -8.43 -12.62
CA VAL A 91 -12.10 -7.35 -13.60
C VAL A 91 -11.74 -6.02 -12.95
N ILE A 92 -10.92 -5.22 -13.63
CA ILE A 92 -10.55 -3.85 -13.25
C ILE A 92 -10.55 -2.92 -14.48
N HIS A 93 -10.57 -1.62 -14.26
CA HIS A 93 -10.53 -0.62 -15.32
C HIS A 93 -9.16 -0.54 -15.99
N ASN A 94 -9.14 -0.49 -17.32
CA ASN A 94 -7.93 -0.17 -18.07
C ASN A 94 -7.78 1.35 -18.21
N THR A 95 -7.14 2.00 -17.23
CA THR A 95 -6.98 3.46 -17.20
C THR A 95 -5.90 3.98 -18.17
N GLN A 96 -5.13 3.10 -18.81
CA GLN A 96 -4.18 3.47 -19.87
C GLN A 96 -4.83 3.58 -21.26
N ARG A 97 -6.12 3.25 -21.39
CA ARG A 97 -6.89 3.38 -22.63
C ARG A 97 -6.87 4.83 -23.14
N GLY A 98 -6.45 5.03 -24.39
CA GLY A 98 -6.45 6.33 -25.06
C GLY A 98 -5.15 7.13 -24.95
N LYS A 99 -4.14 6.67 -24.19
CA LYS A 99 -2.83 7.36 -24.12
C LYS A 99 -1.95 7.15 -25.36
N LYS A 100 -2.23 6.13 -26.19
CA LYS A 100 -1.58 5.94 -27.50
C LYS A 100 -2.60 6.26 -28.61
N LYS A 101 -2.33 7.30 -29.41
CA LYS A 101 -3.11 7.61 -30.62
C LYS A 101 -3.25 6.34 -31.48
N GLY A 102 -4.47 5.99 -31.89
CA GLY A 102 -4.74 4.93 -32.88
C GLY A 102 -4.97 3.50 -32.38
N ARG A 103 -4.75 3.16 -31.10
CA ARG A 103 -5.05 1.79 -30.58
C ARG A 103 -6.06 1.82 -29.43
N ARG A 104 -7.30 1.39 -29.70
CA ARG A 104 -8.34 1.18 -28.68
C ARG A 104 -8.16 -0.21 -28.03
N GLY A 105 -7.29 -0.29 -27.03
CA GLY A 105 -7.22 -1.46 -26.15
C GLY A 105 -8.54 -1.71 -25.39
N PRO A 106 -8.73 -2.89 -24.79
CA PRO A 106 -9.96 -3.23 -24.07
C PRO A 106 -10.20 -2.26 -22.91
N ARG A 107 -11.48 -1.95 -22.66
CA ARG A 107 -11.90 -1.03 -21.57
C ARG A 107 -11.56 -1.56 -20.18
N TYR A 108 -11.49 -2.88 -20.04
CA TYR A 108 -11.24 -3.57 -18.79
C TYR A 108 -10.08 -4.55 -18.94
N ILE A 109 -9.33 -4.74 -17.86
CA ILE A 109 -8.38 -5.83 -17.69
C ILE A 109 -9.12 -6.92 -16.91
N SER A 110 -9.11 -8.15 -17.42
CA SER A 110 -9.86 -9.24 -16.77
C SER A 110 -9.22 -10.59 -17.00
N ASN A 111 -9.61 -11.57 -16.18
CA ASN A 111 -9.12 -12.93 -16.30
C ASN A 111 -9.54 -13.65 -17.60
N SER A 112 -10.48 -13.09 -18.36
CA SER A 112 -10.89 -13.63 -19.67
C SER A 112 -9.94 -13.23 -20.82
N MET A 113 -8.88 -12.47 -20.54
CA MET A 113 -7.88 -12.12 -21.55
C MET A 113 -7.16 -13.36 -22.07
N LYS A 114 -6.92 -13.39 -23.38
CA LYS A 114 -6.29 -14.53 -24.11
C LYS A 114 -4.82 -14.29 -24.47
N ARG A 115 -4.22 -13.20 -23.97
CA ARG A 115 -2.85 -12.77 -24.35
C ARG A 115 -1.79 -13.85 -24.12
N TRP A 116 -2.02 -14.76 -23.18
CA TRP A 116 -1.09 -15.82 -22.80
C TRP A 116 -1.68 -17.21 -22.98
N ASP A 117 -2.71 -17.37 -23.82
CA ASP A 117 -3.43 -18.64 -24.00
C ASP A 117 -2.52 -19.84 -24.31
N ARG A 118 -1.40 -19.61 -25.01
CA ARG A 118 -0.34 -20.59 -25.32
C ARG A 118 0.44 -21.12 -24.12
N LEU A 119 0.31 -20.49 -22.94
CA LEU A 119 1.04 -20.89 -21.74
C LEU A 119 0.18 -21.79 -20.83
N PRO A 120 0.81 -22.67 -20.02
CA PRO A 120 0.14 -23.35 -18.91
C PRO A 120 -0.52 -22.35 -17.95
N GLU A 121 -1.64 -22.72 -17.33
CA GLU A 121 -2.47 -21.81 -16.52
C GLU A 121 -1.68 -21.06 -15.44
N ALA A 122 -0.81 -21.76 -14.68
CA ALA A 122 0.03 -21.14 -13.66
C ALA A 122 0.91 -20.01 -14.23
N LYS A 123 1.51 -20.22 -15.42
CA LYS A 123 2.32 -19.21 -16.11
C LYS A 123 1.44 -18.07 -16.65
N ARG A 124 0.22 -18.34 -17.11
CA ARG A 124 -0.76 -17.30 -17.51
C ARG A 124 -1.10 -16.39 -16.35
N VAL A 125 -1.40 -16.97 -15.19
CA VAL A 125 -1.77 -16.24 -13.98
C VAL A 125 -0.62 -15.34 -13.54
N ARG A 126 0.62 -15.88 -13.49
CA ARG A 126 1.80 -15.08 -13.15
C ARG A 126 2.00 -13.91 -14.13
N LYS A 127 1.93 -14.16 -15.44
CA LYS A 127 2.03 -13.09 -16.45
C LYS A 127 0.87 -12.08 -16.39
N PHE A 128 -0.32 -12.52 -15.99
CA PHE A 128 -1.46 -11.64 -15.78
C PHE A 128 -1.29 -10.77 -14.54
N MET A 129 -0.74 -11.32 -13.44
CA MET A 129 -0.37 -10.54 -12.25
C MET A 129 0.67 -9.48 -12.61
N ASP A 130 1.74 -9.84 -13.34
CA ASP A 130 2.75 -8.88 -13.82
C ASP A 130 2.07 -7.76 -14.63
N TYR A 131 1.17 -8.12 -15.55
CA TYR A 131 0.45 -7.15 -16.37
C TYR A 131 -0.51 -6.27 -15.56
N VAL A 132 -1.18 -6.79 -14.53
CA VAL A 132 -2.03 -5.97 -13.66
C VAL A 132 -1.19 -4.94 -12.92
N ALA A 133 -0.05 -5.36 -12.35
CA ALA A 133 0.89 -4.46 -11.69
C ALA A 133 1.36 -3.33 -12.63
N ASP A 134 1.80 -3.67 -13.85
CA ASP A 134 2.29 -2.68 -14.82
C ASP A 134 1.22 -1.68 -15.30
N MET A 135 -0.07 -2.03 -15.14
CA MET A 135 -1.20 -1.25 -15.62
C MET A 135 -1.92 -0.48 -14.51
N THR A 136 -1.57 -0.71 -13.25
CA THR A 136 -2.24 -0.16 -12.08
C THR A 136 -1.31 0.69 -11.22
N SER A 137 -1.90 1.40 -10.26
CA SER A 137 -1.18 2.18 -9.25
C SER A 137 -2.15 2.54 -8.12
N THR A 138 -1.66 3.22 -7.09
CA THR A 138 -2.51 3.80 -6.03
C THR A 138 -3.57 4.74 -6.58
N LYS A 139 -3.35 5.37 -7.75
CA LYS A 139 -4.34 6.22 -8.43
C LYS A 139 -5.48 5.43 -9.08
N THR A 140 -5.21 4.20 -9.55
CA THR A 140 -6.25 3.36 -10.16
C THR A 140 -7.12 2.69 -9.10
N LEU A 141 -6.59 2.46 -7.89
CA LEU A 141 -7.39 1.94 -6.77
C LEU A 141 -8.64 2.80 -6.52
N GLY A 142 -8.54 4.12 -6.60
CA GLY A 142 -9.68 5.03 -6.45
C GLY A 142 -10.78 4.88 -7.52
N VAL A 143 -10.50 4.17 -8.62
CA VAL A 143 -11.45 3.88 -9.72
C VAL A 143 -12.01 2.47 -9.60
N ASP A 144 -11.20 1.50 -9.18
CA ASP A 144 -11.59 0.08 -9.06
C ASP A 144 -12.22 -0.27 -7.71
N THR A 145 -12.26 0.69 -6.79
CA THR A 145 -12.88 0.58 -5.47
C THR A 145 -13.78 1.77 -5.18
N TYR A 146 -14.69 1.62 -4.22
CA TYR A 146 -15.61 2.65 -3.78
C TYR A 146 -15.47 2.94 -2.28
N PRO A 147 -15.70 4.19 -1.83
CA PRO A 147 -15.58 4.54 -0.43
C PRO A 147 -16.71 3.90 0.39
N ILE A 148 -16.37 3.50 1.63
CA ILE A 148 -17.29 2.83 2.56
C ILE A 148 -17.48 3.65 3.84
N ALA A 149 -18.48 3.26 4.62
CA ALA A 149 -18.71 3.79 5.96
C ALA A 149 -17.62 3.28 6.93
N LEU A 150 -17.24 4.11 7.90
CA LEU A 150 -16.17 3.81 8.86
C LEU A 150 -16.54 2.63 9.75
N ASN A 151 -17.82 2.47 10.12
CA ASN A 151 -18.32 1.31 10.87
C ASN A 151 -18.43 0.02 10.03
N GLN A 152 -18.14 0.07 8.73
CA GLN A 152 -18.22 -1.08 7.83
C GLN A 152 -16.86 -1.59 7.37
N ILE A 153 -15.76 -1.04 7.89
CA ILE A 153 -14.39 -1.47 7.59
C ILE A 153 -14.19 -2.91 8.10
N LYS A 154 -13.71 -3.78 7.21
CA LYS A 154 -13.50 -5.22 7.45
C LYS A 154 -12.22 -5.70 6.77
N PRO A 155 -11.70 -6.89 7.15
CA PRO A 155 -10.61 -7.54 6.42
C PRO A 155 -10.88 -7.62 4.91
N GLY A 156 -9.88 -7.39 4.06
CA GLY A 156 -10.02 -7.34 2.61
C GLY A 156 -10.54 -6.01 2.05
N ASP A 157 -10.98 -5.08 2.92
CA ASP A 157 -11.04 -3.66 2.53
C ASP A 157 -9.63 -3.07 2.45
N ILE A 158 -9.53 -1.88 1.88
CA ILE A 158 -8.26 -1.21 1.63
C ILE A 158 -8.30 0.23 2.11
N TYR A 159 -7.14 0.82 2.32
CA TYR A 159 -6.98 2.26 2.32
C TYR A 159 -6.16 2.68 1.10
N ALA A 160 -6.66 3.66 0.34
CA ALA A 160 -5.92 4.22 -0.80
C ALA A 160 -5.51 5.66 -0.51
N ALA A 161 -4.23 5.98 -0.73
CA ALA A 161 -3.71 7.35 -0.82
C ALA A 161 -3.15 7.56 -2.24
N PRO A 162 -3.96 8.05 -3.20
CA PRO A 162 -3.57 8.17 -4.59
C PRO A 162 -2.27 8.93 -4.80
N GLY A 163 -1.29 8.29 -5.45
CA GLY A 163 0.05 8.84 -5.68
C GLY A 163 1.00 8.76 -4.49
N VAL A 164 0.58 8.17 -3.35
CA VAL A 164 1.38 8.13 -2.12
C VAL A 164 1.56 6.69 -1.62
N HIS A 165 0.49 6.00 -1.23
CA HIS A 165 0.57 4.67 -0.63
C HIS A 165 -0.78 3.94 -0.67
N SER A 166 -0.80 2.65 -0.29
CA SER A 166 -2.02 1.91 -0.02
C SER A 166 -1.82 0.79 0.99
N TYR A 167 -2.86 0.52 1.78
CA TYR A 167 -2.86 -0.49 2.82
C TYR A 167 -3.97 -1.51 2.57
N GLN A 168 -3.71 -2.78 2.86
CA GLN A 168 -4.70 -3.83 2.97
C GLN A 168 -5.16 -3.91 4.43
N ILE A 169 -6.47 -3.89 4.70
CA ILE A 169 -6.97 -4.17 6.05
C ILE A 169 -7.01 -5.68 6.22
N VAL A 170 -6.25 -6.24 7.17
CA VAL A 170 -6.16 -7.69 7.39
C VAL A 170 -6.91 -8.15 8.63
N ASN A 171 -7.12 -7.27 9.59
CA ASN A 171 -7.88 -7.55 10.81
C ASN A 171 -8.47 -6.26 11.41
N VAL A 172 -9.39 -6.43 12.35
CA VAL A 172 -9.86 -5.37 13.24
C VAL A 172 -9.86 -5.95 14.65
N THR A 173 -9.14 -5.32 15.57
CA THR A 173 -9.02 -5.79 16.95
C THR A 173 -10.33 -5.58 17.72
N GLU A 174 -10.45 -6.16 18.91
CA GLU A 174 -11.63 -5.94 19.76
C GLU A 174 -11.80 -4.47 20.17
N ALA A 175 -10.69 -3.72 20.23
CA ALA A 175 -10.69 -2.29 20.49
C ALA A 175 -11.05 -1.44 19.25
N GLY A 176 -11.32 -2.08 18.11
CA GLY A 176 -11.66 -1.40 16.85
C GLY A 176 -10.46 -0.87 16.08
N VAL A 177 -9.23 -1.23 16.47
CA VAL A 177 -8.02 -0.86 15.75
C VAL A 177 -7.91 -1.69 14.49
N ALA A 178 -7.73 -1.04 13.34
CA ALA A 178 -7.42 -1.75 12.10
C ALA A 178 -5.99 -2.30 12.16
N GLU A 179 -5.83 -3.56 11.77
CA GLU A 179 -4.53 -4.13 11.47
C GLU A 179 -4.33 -4.07 9.96
N VAL A 180 -3.23 -3.47 9.54
CA VAL A 180 -2.93 -3.21 8.14
C VAL A 180 -1.71 -3.97 7.67
N MET A 181 -1.72 -4.28 6.38
CA MET A 181 -0.58 -4.83 5.67
C MET A 181 -0.25 -3.95 4.46
N SER A 182 1.03 -3.80 4.14
CA SER A 182 1.49 -2.97 3.03
C SER A 182 2.75 -3.54 2.38
N SER A 183 2.99 -3.10 1.15
CA SER A 183 4.28 -3.21 0.46
C SER A 183 4.79 -1.79 0.18
N THR A 184 6.04 -1.64 -0.18
CA THR A 184 6.69 -0.33 -0.37
C THR A 184 7.15 -0.13 -1.81
N THR A 185 7.35 1.13 -2.21
CA THR A 185 7.97 1.48 -3.50
C THR A 185 9.49 1.53 -3.33
N PRO A 186 10.29 1.14 -4.34
CA PRO A 186 9.90 0.62 -5.66
C PRO A 186 9.46 -0.86 -5.63
N LYS A 187 8.88 -1.37 -6.72
CA LYS A 187 8.44 -2.77 -6.86
C LYS A 187 9.61 -3.75 -6.62
N ALA A 188 9.51 -4.64 -5.63
CA ALA A 188 10.48 -5.72 -5.42
C ALA A 188 9.88 -6.92 -4.67
N PRO A 189 10.47 -8.13 -4.78
CA PRO A 189 10.11 -9.26 -3.93
C PRO A 189 10.50 -8.98 -2.48
N ARG A 190 9.55 -9.08 -1.54
CA ARG A 190 9.75 -8.75 -0.13
C ARG A 190 8.69 -9.39 0.76
N PHE A 191 8.98 -9.44 2.06
CA PHE A 191 7.95 -9.58 3.07
C PHE A 191 7.06 -8.33 3.09
N LEU A 192 5.78 -8.52 3.34
CA LEU A 192 4.84 -7.42 3.55
C LEU A 192 4.99 -6.90 4.97
N ASP A 193 4.88 -5.59 5.13
CA ASP A 193 4.89 -4.93 6.44
C ASP A 193 3.51 -5.07 7.07
N ARG A 194 3.44 -5.52 8.32
CA ARG A 194 2.19 -5.67 9.07
C ARG A 194 2.22 -4.86 10.35
N VAL A 195 1.11 -4.17 10.60
CA VAL A 195 1.02 -3.16 11.65
C VAL A 195 -0.36 -3.19 12.28
N GLU A 196 -0.41 -3.29 13.60
CA GLU A 196 -1.63 -3.03 14.36
C GLU A 196 -1.82 -1.51 14.56
N SER A 197 -2.15 -0.81 13.48
CA SER A 197 -2.51 0.61 13.50
C SER A 197 -3.29 1.01 12.26
N PHE A 198 -3.96 2.16 12.33
CA PHE A 198 -4.67 2.72 11.19
C PHE A 198 -3.72 3.27 10.13
N PRO A 199 -4.10 3.21 8.84
CA PRO A 199 -3.44 3.94 7.75
C PRO A 199 -3.10 5.37 8.13
N PHE A 200 -1.89 5.83 7.84
CA PHE A 200 -1.36 7.12 8.33
C PHE A 200 -1.99 8.38 7.70
N TYR A 201 -2.98 8.22 6.83
CA TYR A 201 -3.58 9.32 6.08
C TYR A 201 -5.03 9.49 6.49
N VAL A 202 -5.47 10.74 6.62
CA VAL A 202 -6.89 11.08 6.75
C VAL A 202 -7.41 11.38 5.34
N PRO A 203 -8.61 10.92 4.95
CA PRO A 203 -9.15 11.19 3.62
C PRO A 203 -9.39 12.69 3.39
N GLU A 204 -8.91 13.22 2.26
CA GLU A 204 -8.94 14.64 1.91
C GLU A 204 -9.71 14.92 0.59
N ASP A 205 -9.85 13.93 -0.31
CA ASP A 205 -10.50 14.12 -1.62
C ASP A 205 -12.03 14.13 -1.55
N SER A 206 -12.59 15.22 -1.02
CA SER A 206 -14.04 15.47 -0.91
C SER A 206 -14.76 15.67 -2.25
N LYS A 207 -14.03 15.79 -3.36
CA LYS A 207 -14.63 16.03 -4.69
C LYS A 207 -14.80 14.73 -5.47
N ARG A 208 -13.72 13.96 -5.61
CA ARG A 208 -13.71 12.73 -6.41
C ARG A 208 -13.78 11.47 -5.57
N HIS A 209 -13.57 11.58 -4.25
CA HIS A 209 -13.64 10.48 -3.29
C HIS A 209 -12.79 9.30 -3.74
N ARG A 210 -11.51 9.54 -4.07
CA ARG A 210 -10.57 8.52 -4.58
C ARG A 210 -9.62 7.96 -3.53
N ASP A 211 -9.44 8.64 -2.41
CA ASP A 211 -8.64 8.20 -1.27
C ASP A 211 -9.52 7.62 -0.16
N GLY A 212 -8.91 7.27 0.98
CA GLY A 212 -9.60 6.80 2.18
C GLY A 212 -9.85 5.30 2.23
N TYR A 213 -10.78 4.87 3.08
CA TYR A 213 -11.19 3.47 3.25
C TYR A 213 -12.15 3.06 2.14
N ARG A 214 -11.86 1.95 1.46
CA ARG A 214 -12.53 1.54 0.23
C ARG A 214 -12.72 0.04 0.14
N ARG A 215 -13.68 -0.37 -0.66
CA ARG A 215 -13.96 -1.77 -1.01
C ARG A 215 -13.92 -1.98 -2.51
N PHE A 216 -13.40 -3.12 -2.95
CA PHE A 216 -13.37 -3.47 -4.37
C PHE A 216 -14.78 -3.50 -4.97
N ILE A 217 -14.91 -2.95 -6.18
CA ILE A 217 -16.12 -3.12 -6.99
C ILE A 217 -16.19 -4.57 -7.44
N GLN A 218 -17.32 -5.22 -7.22
CA GLN A 218 -17.54 -6.57 -7.74
C GLN A 218 -17.53 -6.56 -9.28
N PRO A 219 -16.98 -7.59 -9.94
CA PRO A 219 -16.91 -7.68 -11.39
C PRO A 219 -18.24 -7.42 -12.12
N GLN A 220 -19.36 -7.97 -11.62
CA GLN A 220 -20.69 -7.72 -12.19
C GLN A 220 -21.16 -6.27 -12.06
N ASN A 221 -20.59 -5.51 -11.13
CA ASN A 221 -20.93 -4.12 -10.85
C ASN A 221 -19.91 -3.13 -11.41
N ILE A 222 -18.85 -3.57 -12.11
CA ILE A 222 -17.76 -2.69 -12.60
C ILE A 222 -18.23 -1.58 -13.55
N LYS A 223 -19.39 -1.76 -14.17
CA LYS A 223 -20.04 -0.76 -15.05
C LYS A 223 -20.98 0.19 -14.28
N LYS A 224 -21.36 -0.14 -13.05
CA LYS A 224 -22.28 0.69 -12.25
C LYS A 224 -21.57 1.95 -11.76
N PRO A 225 -22.24 3.12 -11.73
CA PRO A 225 -21.73 4.31 -11.08
C PRO A 225 -21.35 4.03 -9.62
N LEU A 226 -20.31 4.72 -9.10
CA LEU A 226 -19.84 4.53 -7.71
C LEU A 226 -20.96 4.65 -6.67
N LYS A 227 -21.85 5.65 -6.81
CA LYS A 227 -23.00 5.89 -5.92
C LYS A 227 -24.03 4.75 -5.91
N LYS A 228 -23.99 3.85 -6.91
CA LYS A 228 -24.87 2.68 -7.01
C LYS A 228 -24.20 1.38 -6.55
N GLN A 229 -22.98 1.47 -6.00
CA GLN A 229 -22.31 0.30 -5.41
C GLN A 229 -22.93 -0.01 -4.04
N PRO A 230 -23.15 -1.29 -3.70
CA PRO A 230 -23.73 -1.67 -2.43
C PRO A 230 -22.78 -1.31 -1.28
N GLY A 231 -23.23 -0.49 -0.32
CA GLY A 231 -22.40 -0.01 0.79
C GLY A 231 -21.54 1.21 0.48
N PHE A 232 -21.79 1.90 -0.63
CA PHE A 232 -21.17 3.20 -0.92
C PHE A 232 -21.49 4.23 0.18
N SER A 233 -20.46 4.86 0.74
CA SER A 233 -20.62 5.98 1.67
C SER A 233 -19.48 7.00 1.53
N THR A 234 -19.81 8.28 1.67
CA THR A 234 -18.83 9.38 1.70
C THR A 234 -18.71 10.02 3.09
N GLU A 235 -19.20 9.36 4.15
CA GLU A 235 -19.18 9.92 5.50
C GLU A 235 -17.77 10.23 6.00
N GLN A 236 -16.78 9.41 5.63
CA GLN A 236 -15.40 9.55 6.08
C GLN A 236 -14.81 10.92 5.75
N TYR A 237 -15.22 11.53 4.63
CA TYR A 237 -14.77 12.86 4.22
C TYR A 237 -15.41 13.98 5.04
N LYS A 238 -16.68 13.82 5.41
CA LYS A 238 -17.38 14.77 6.30
C LYS A 238 -16.78 14.73 7.69
N ILE A 239 -16.52 13.53 8.21
CA ILE A 239 -15.88 13.31 9.51
C ILE A 239 -14.46 13.86 9.52
N ALA A 240 -13.66 13.57 8.48
CA ALA A 240 -12.31 14.12 8.32
C ALA A 240 -12.29 15.65 8.37
N ALA A 241 -13.19 16.31 7.62
CA ALA A 241 -13.33 17.76 7.66
C ALA A 241 -13.76 18.28 9.05
N ALA A 242 -14.72 17.62 9.70
CA ALA A 242 -15.22 18.01 11.02
C ALA A 242 -14.14 17.94 12.11
N VAL A 243 -13.21 16.98 12.02
CA VAL A 243 -12.06 16.88 12.95
C VAL A 243 -10.83 17.69 12.47
N LYS A 244 -11.00 18.55 11.46
CA LYS A 244 -9.93 19.36 10.85
C LYS A 244 -8.72 18.50 10.45
N TYR A 245 -9.00 17.32 9.91
CA TYR A 245 -7.99 16.34 9.47
C TYR A 245 -7.02 15.88 10.59
N ASN A 246 -7.43 15.99 11.86
CA ASN A 246 -6.64 15.49 12.98
C ASN A 246 -6.64 13.96 13.00
N TYR A 247 -5.47 13.35 12.76
CA TYR A 247 -5.30 11.90 12.68
C TYR A 247 -5.77 11.15 13.93
N VAL A 248 -5.40 11.60 15.13
CA VAL A 248 -5.77 10.91 16.38
C VAL A 248 -7.28 10.97 16.59
N ARG A 249 -7.91 12.13 16.40
CA ARG A 249 -9.37 12.26 16.52
C ARG A 249 -10.11 11.44 15.46
N PHE A 250 -9.61 11.42 14.23
CA PHE A 250 -10.21 10.64 13.15
C PHE A 250 -10.15 9.15 13.45
N THR A 251 -8.98 8.65 13.88
CA THR A 251 -8.80 7.24 14.24
C THR A 251 -9.54 6.84 15.51
N ASP A 252 -9.75 7.75 16.46
CA ASP A 252 -10.60 7.53 17.64
C ASP A 252 -12.07 7.27 17.26
N ILE A 253 -12.58 8.01 16.28
CA ILE A 253 -13.94 7.81 15.76
C ILE A 253 -14.06 6.43 15.10
N ILE A 254 -13.04 6.03 14.34
CA ILE A 254 -13.02 4.71 13.69
C ILE A 254 -12.95 3.59 14.73
N ALA A 255 -12.01 3.69 15.69
CA ALA A 255 -11.86 2.71 16.75
C ALA A 255 -13.17 2.53 17.54
N SER A 256 -13.83 3.64 17.89
CA SER A 256 -15.13 3.61 18.55
C SER A 256 -16.22 2.96 17.70
N ALA A 257 -16.25 3.25 16.39
CA ALA A 257 -17.24 2.69 15.47
C ALA A 257 -17.07 1.19 15.18
N LEU A 258 -15.84 0.68 15.27
CA LEU A 258 -15.50 -0.71 14.97
C LEU A 258 -15.35 -1.59 16.22
N GLY A 259 -15.03 -0.99 17.36
CA GLY A 259 -14.66 -1.69 18.58
C GLY A 259 -15.85 -2.35 19.28
N LYS A 260 -15.60 -3.55 19.81
CA LYS A 260 -16.49 -4.21 20.78
C LYS A 260 -16.26 -3.70 22.20
N ARG A 261 -15.09 -3.10 22.44
CA ARG A 261 -14.69 -2.45 23.69
C ARG A 261 -13.91 -1.18 23.40
N ALA A 262 -13.81 -0.31 24.40
CA ALA A 262 -12.90 0.83 24.33
C ALA A 262 -11.42 0.36 24.31
N GLU A 263 -10.60 1.06 23.53
CA GLU A 263 -9.15 0.95 23.57
C GLU A 263 -8.63 1.50 24.91
N LYS A 264 -7.77 0.74 25.60
CA LYS A 264 -7.19 1.20 26.87
C LYS A 264 -6.17 2.32 26.61
N PRO A 265 -5.95 3.24 27.56
CA PRO A 265 -5.01 4.34 27.36
C PRO A 265 -3.57 3.92 27.01
N ASP A 266 -3.08 2.82 27.57
CA ASP A 266 -1.77 2.23 27.30
C ASP A 266 -1.69 1.50 25.95
N GLU A 267 -2.73 0.75 25.56
CA GLU A 267 -2.89 0.19 24.22
C GLU A 267 -2.81 1.29 23.15
N LYS A 268 -3.56 2.38 23.35
CA LYS A 268 -3.54 3.55 22.47
C LYS A 268 -2.16 4.22 22.42
N THR A 269 -1.51 4.40 23.56
CA THR A 269 -0.16 4.98 23.60
C THR A 269 0.83 4.11 22.81
N LEU A 270 0.79 2.79 23.00
CA LEU A 270 1.64 1.86 22.25
C LEU A 270 1.39 1.96 20.75
N ARG A 271 0.13 1.88 20.31
CA ARG A 271 -0.24 2.01 18.90
C ARG A 271 0.24 3.31 18.28
N LEU A 272 0.04 4.43 18.98
CA LEU A 272 0.47 5.74 18.50
C LEU A 272 2.00 5.85 18.41
N LEU A 273 2.74 5.26 19.35
CA LEU A 273 4.21 5.23 19.30
C LEU A 273 4.72 4.32 18.17
N ILE A 274 4.11 3.15 17.95
CA ILE A 274 4.46 2.25 16.83
C ILE A 274 4.23 2.98 15.51
N ALA A 275 3.04 3.56 15.33
CA ALA A 275 2.71 4.33 14.14
C ALA A 275 3.66 5.51 13.91
N LEU A 276 4.05 6.22 14.96
CA LEU A 276 5.01 7.32 14.88
C LEU A 276 6.41 6.83 14.47
N CYS A 277 6.88 5.73 15.05
CA CYS A 277 8.16 5.12 14.70
C CYS A 277 8.19 4.68 13.23
N MET A 278 7.12 4.03 12.78
CA MET A 278 6.99 3.61 11.39
C MET A 278 6.95 4.79 10.44
N TYR A 279 6.16 5.82 10.74
CA TYR A 279 6.09 7.00 9.88
C TYR A 279 7.42 7.76 9.81
N ALA A 280 8.17 7.78 10.92
CA ALA A 280 9.53 8.31 10.92
C ALA A 280 10.48 7.47 10.05
N ASN A 281 10.38 6.15 10.08
CA ASN A 281 11.19 5.25 9.25
C ASN A 281 10.78 5.25 7.77
N ASP A 282 9.49 5.38 7.44
CA ASP A 282 8.99 5.51 6.05
C ASP A 282 9.61 6.72 5.34
N ARG A 283 9.92 7.79 6.10
CA ARG A 283 10.64 8.95 5.59
C ARG A 283 11.99 8.58 4.97
N SER A 284 12.68 7.59 5.53
CA SER A 284 13.98 7.11 5.04
C SER A 284 13.92 6.61 3.61
N VAL A 285 12.85 5.88 3.24
CA VAL A 285 12.63 5.39 1.88
C VAL A 285 12.56 6.55 0.90
N TYR A 286 11.80 7.60 1.24
CA TYR A 286 11.64 8.77 0.35
C TYR A 286 12.91 9.62 0.25
N VAL A 287 13.63 9.81 1.37
CA VAL A 287 14.90 10.54 1.37
C VAL A 287 15.93 9.78 0.53
N TYR A 288 16.03 8.46 0.74
CA TYR A 288 16.95 7.60 0.01
C TYR A 288 16.62 7.56 -1.49
N ASP A 289 15.35 7.36 -1.87
CA ASP A 289 14.92 7.36 -3.26
C ASP A 289 15.25 8.69 -3.96
N ALA A 290 15.07 9.81 -3.27
CA ALA A 290 15.43 11.14 -3.78
C ALA A 290 16.94 11.26 -4.01
N LEU A 291 17.77 10.83 -3.06
CA LEU A 291 19.23 10.86 -3.18
C LEU A 291 19.72 9.94 -4.30
N TRP A 292 19.15 8.75 -4.42
CA TRP A 292 19.49 7.80 -5.48
C TRP A 292 19.10 8.35 -6.87
N HIS A 293 17.92 8.95 -7.00
CA HIS A 293 17.50 9.60 -8.24
C HIS A 293 18.40 10.79 -8.58
N LEU A 294 18.75 11.62 -7.59
CA LEU A 294 19.68 12.73 -7.75
C LEU A 294 21.03 12.25 -8.28
N GLN A 295 21.58 11.18 -7.70
CA GLN A 295 22.82 10.57 -8.17
C GLN A 295 22.68 10.04 -9.60
N SER A 296 21.54 9.44 -9.95
CA SER A 296 21.25 8.91 -11.29
C SER A 296 21.23 10.01 -12.36
N ILE A 297 20.63 11.17 -12.06
CA ILE A 297 20.61 12.29 -13.01
C ILE A 297 21.97 12.99 -13.11
N GLN A 298 22.73 13.06 -12.01
CA GLN A 298 24.10 13.60 -12.00
C GLN A 298 25.05 12.78 -12.85
N LYS A 299 24.94 11.43 -12.81
CA LYS A 299 25.67 10.54 -13.72
C LYS A 299 25.34 10.75 -15.19
N LYS A 300 24.21 11.39 -15.50
CA LYS A 300 23.77 11.76 -16.86
C LYS A 300 24.05 13.23 -17.21
N GLY A 301 24.87 13.93 -16.41
CA GLY A 301 25.28 15.32 -16.65
C GLY A 301 24.31 16.39 -16.12
N ARG A 302 23.19 16.02 -15.48
CA ARG A 302 22.25 16.97 -14.89
C ARG A 302 22.54 17.20 -13.41
N ARG A 303 22.78 18.45 -13.02
CA ARG A 303 23.07 18.80 -11.61
C ARG A 303 21.83 18.81 -10.70
N CYS A 304 20.67 19.23 -11.23
CA CYS A 304 19.47 19.52 -10.44
C CYS A 304 18.23 18.76 -10.94
N MET A 305 17.34 18.44 -9.99
CA MET A 305 15.99 17.98 -10.31
C MET A 305 15.17 19.08 -10.98
N ASN A 306 14.34 18.70 -11.96
CA ASN A 306 13.35 19.60 -12.56
C ASN A 306 12.09 19.70 -11.68
N ALA A 307 11.15 20.59 -12.03
CA ALA A 307 9.92 20.82 -11.25
C ALA A 307 9.14 19.54 -10.93
N ARG A 308 9.00 18.63 -11.90
CA ARG A 308 8.22 17.40 -11.74
C ARG A 308 8.92 16.40 -10.82
N GLU A 309 10.23 16.28 -10.96
CA GLU A 309 11.06 15.45 -10.07
C GLU A 309 11.05 16.06 -8.66
N TYR A 310 11.19 17.38 -8.54
CA TYR A 310 11.14 18.08 -7.26
C TYR A 310 9.83 17.79 -6.50
N ASP A 311 8.69 17.93 -7.18
CA ASP A 311 7.37 17.60 -6.62
C ASP A 311 7.28 16.13 -6.19
N SER A 312 7.93 15.22 -6.94
CA SER A 312 7.91 13.78 -6.65
C SER A 312 8.81 13.38 -5.48
N TYR A 313 9.94 14.07 -5.27
CA TYR A 313 11.00 13.66 -4.33
C TYR A 313 11.12 14.55 -3.08
N SER A 314 10.48 15.72 -3.06
CA SER A 314 10.46 16.60 -1.89
C SER A 314 9.61 16.04 -0.73
N THR A 315 9.88 16.49 0.50
CA THR A 315 9.17 16.00 1.70
C THR A 315 8.34 17.01 2.49
N PRO A 316 7.98 18.24 2.02
CA PRO A 316 7.39 19.26 2.90
C PRO A 316 6.06 18.82 3.52
N SER A 317 5.21 18.16 2.72
CA SER A 317 3.93 17.61 3.19
C SER A 317 4.11 16.46 4.19
N ARG A 318 5.18 15.67 4.07
CA ARG A 318 5.50 14.57 4.99
C ARG A 318 6.07 15.11 6.29
N ASP A 319 6.99 16.05 6.21
CA ASP A 319 7.63 16.70 7.36
C ASP A 319 6.57 17.43 8.22
N ARG A 320 5.63 18.13 7.57
CA ARG A 320 4.48 18.76 8.24
C ARG A 320 3.58 17.73 8.94
N ARG A 321 3.26 16.61 8.28
CA ARG A 321 2.44 15.54 8.87
C ARG A 321 3.15 14.85 10.03
N LEU A 322 4.45 14.61 9.91
CA LEU A 322 5.26 13.98 10.96
C LEU A 322 5.28 14.87 12.20
N LYS A 323 5.49 16.18 12.03
CA LYS A 323 5.35 17.15 13.12
C LYS A 323 3.96 17.11 13.75
N ALA A 324 2.89 17.20 12.94
CA ALA A 324 1.52 17.15 13.43
C ALA A 324 1.23 15.83 14.18
N PHE A 325 1.88 14.73 13.78
CA PHE A 325 1.74 13.45 14.45
C PHE A 325 2.45 13.44 15.81
N PHE A 326 3.70 13.93 15.89
CA PHE A 326 4.38 14.15 17.18
C PHE A 326 3.53 15.00 18.13
N ASP A 327 2.96 16.10 17.63
CA ASP A 327 2.08 16.98 18.40
C ASP A 327 0.86 16.21 18.93
N ALA A 328 0.24 15.38 18.09
CA ALA A 328 -0.94 14.61 18.47
C ALA A 328 -0.62 13.50 19.50
N VAL A 329 0.50 12.79 19.35
CA VAL A 329 0.95 11.79 20.34
C VAL A 329 1.32 12.46 21.66
N GLY A 330 2.01 13.60 21.62
CA GLY A 330 2.37 14.37 22.82
C GLY A 330 1.12 14.88 23.56
N ASN A 331 0.09 15.33 22.84
CA ASN A 331 -1.18 15.75 23.42
C ASN A 331 -1.95 14.58 24.04
N HIS A 332 -1.97 13.41 23.39
CA HIS A 332 -2.53 12.19 23.98
C HIS A 332 -1.80 11.83 25.27
N PHE A 333 -0.47 11.76 25.25
CA PHE A 333 0.35 11.46 26.42
C PHE A 333 0.06 12.41 27.59
N LYS A 334 0.04 13.73 27.37
CA LYS A 334 -0.31 14.72 28.40
C LYS A 334 -1.68 14.46 29.04
N LYS A 335 -2.66 14.00 28.25
CA LYS A 335 -4.00 13.66 28.74
C LYS A 335 -3.99 12.39 29.59
N VAL A 336 -3.20 11.38 29.22
CA VAL A 336 -3.29 10.03 29.83
C VAL A 336 -2.20 9.69 30.85
N GLN A 337 -1.14 10.49 30.97
CA GLN A 337 0.03 10.20 31.81
C GLN A 337 -0.29 9.91 33.29
N LYS A 338 -1.47 10.36 33.78
CA LYS A 338 -1.92 10.17 35.17
C LYS A 338 -2.54 8.80 35.45
N TYR A 339 -3.03 8.08 34.44
CA TYR A 339 -3.86 6.88 34.67
C TYR A 339 -3.04 5.61 34.92
N ARG A 340 -1.86 5.47 34.28
CA ARG A 340 -0.95 4.32 34.43
C ARG A 340 0.51 4.69 34.11
N PRO A 341 1.19 5.52 34.93
CA PRO A 341 2.50 6.08 34.56
C PRO A 341 3.61 5.04 34.36
N ASN A 342 3.44 3.83 34.90
CA ASN A 342 4.50 2.82 34.98
C ASN A 342 4.49 1.77 33.85
N THR A 343 3.53 1.80 32.92
CA THR A 343 3.56 0.87 31.78
C THR A 343 4.69 1.24 30.81
N GLN A 344 5.24 0.25 30.11
CA GLN A 344 6.34 0.47 29.17
C GLN A 344 6.00 1.52 28.07
N PRO A 345 4.82 1.50 27.43
CA PRO A 345 4.45 2.54 26.46
C PRO A 345 4.42 3.94 27.07
N GLN A 346 3.96 4.07 28.31
CA GLN A 346 3.93 5.36 29.01
C GLN A 346 5.32 5.84 29.38
N ARG A 347 6.25 4.94 29.73
CA ARG A 347 7.66 5.28 29.93
C ARG A 347 8.31 5.75 28.63
N TRP A 348 8.11 5.05 27.52
CA TRP A 348 8.60 5.49 26.20
C TRP A 348 8.05 6.88 25.83
N ALA A 349 6.74 7.10 26.01
CA ALA A 349 6.14 8.40 25.76
C ALA A 349 6.71 9.49 26.70
N ARG A 350 6.90 9.20 27.98
CA ARG A 350 7.55 10.11 28.94
C ARG A 350 8.96 10.48 28.49
N ILE A 351 9.77 9.50 28.12
CA ILE A 351 11.15 9.70 27.65
C ILE A 351 11.17 10.48 26.34
N LEU A 352 10.27 10.19 25.42
CA LEU A 352 10.15 10.92 24.15
C LEU A 352 9.72 12.37 24.39
N PHE A 353 8.77 12.60 25.30
CA PHE A 353 8.13 13.90 25.50
C PHE A 353 8.69 14.79 26.62
N ALA A 354 9.56 14.27 27.48
CA ALA A 354 10.18 15.04 28.57
C ALA A 354 11.00 16.23 28.05
N GLN A 355 11.01 17.34 28.78
CA GLN A 355 11.91 18.47 28.48
C GLN A 355 13.36 18.13 28.85
N LYS A 356 13.56 17.47 30.00
CA LYS A 356 14.89 17.06 30.47
C LYS A 356 15.50 16.00 29.56
N ARG A 357 16.83 16.03 29.42
CA ARG A 357 17.59 15.00 28.72
C ARG A 357 17.41 13.67 29.46
N PRO A 358 17.09 12.56 28.76
CA PRO A 358 16.96 11.26 29.40
C PRO A 358 18.32 10.76 29.90
N SER A 359 18.30 9.96 30.96
CA SER A 359 19.49 9.20 31.39
C SER A 359 19.95 8.23 30.28
N PRO A 360 21.20 7.74 30.31
CA PRO A 360 21.67 6.74 29.33
C PRO A 360 20.80 5.49 29.26
N LEU A 361 20.25 5.04 30.39
CA LEU A 361 19.35 3.89 30.46
C LEU A 361 18.00 4.17 29.79
N GLU A 362 17.39 5.33 30.08
CA GLU A 362 16.14 5.76 29.45
C GLU A 362 16.31 5.98 27.94
N ALA A 363 17.43 6.57 27.52
CA ALA A 363 17.76 6.73 26.10
C ALA A 363 17.88 5.36 25.41
N LYS A 364 18.57 4.40 26.03
CA LYS A 364 18.65 3.02 25.53
C LYS A 364 17.28 2.34 25.45
N GLU A 365 16.42 2.53 26.46
CA GLU A 365 15.06 1.96 26.47
C GLU A 365 14.22 2.46 25.29
N LEU A 366 14.24 3.77 25.00
CA LEU A 366 13.51 4.34 23.86
C LEU A 366 14.16 3.95 22.52
N ASN A 367 15.48 3.94 22.42
CA ASN A 367 16.20 3.57 21.20
C ASN A 367 15.98 2.10 20.83
N ASN A 368 15.91 1.21 21.81
CA ASN A 368 15.56 -0.19 21.58
C ASN A 368 14.15 -0.37 21.02
N PHE A 369 13.23 0.54 21.38
CA PHE A 369 11.89 0.58 20.80
C PHE A 369 11.90 1.16 19.38
N CYS A 370 12.56 2.31 19.20
CA CYS A 370 12.59 2.99 17.91
C CYS A 370 13.88 3.77 17.70
N MET A 371 14.68 3.30 16.73
CA MET A 371 15.66 4.10 16.03
C MET A 371 15.13 4.41 14.64
N VAL A 372 15.30 5.64 14.20
CA VAL A 372 14.93 6.07 12.85
C VAL A 372 16.12 5.83 11.93
N GLN A 373 15.97 4.91 10.99
CA GLN A 373 16.95 4.69 9.95
C GLN A 373 16.99 5.91 9.01
N MET A 374 18.17 6.46 8.76
CA MET A 374 18.31 7.65 7.92
C MET A 374 18.55 7.32 6.44
N SER A 375 19.15 6.15 6.16
CA SER A 375 19.57 5.68 4.83
C SER A 375 19.29 4.18 4.70
N LEU A 376 18.99 3.69 3.49
CA LEU A 376 18.77 2.25 3.26
C LEU A 376 20.12 1.53 3.10
N GLY A 377 20.33 0.46 3.89
CA GLY A 377 21.50 -0.42 3.78
C GLY A 377 22.74 0.01 4.60
N GLU A 378 22.74 1.22 5.13
CA GLU A 378 23.81 1.73 6.01
C GLU A 378 23.34 1.81 7.47
N LYS A 379 24.26 1.67 8.42
CA LYS A 379 23.98 1.78 9.86
C LYS A 379 23.87 3.24 10.34
N TYR A 380 23.18 4.09 9.58
CA TYR A 380 22.89 5.46 9.97
C TYR A 380 21.53 5.54 10.63
N PHE A 381 21.53 5.83 11.93
CA PHE A 381 20.33 5.88 12.74
C PHE A 381 20.28 7.16 13.58
N MET A 382 19.07 7.65 13.81
CA MET A 382 18.78 8.77 14.67
C MET A 382 17.78 8.36 15.75
N PRO A 383 17.99 8.71 17.03
CA PRO A 383 16.98 8.56 18.07
C PRO A 383 15.68 9.28 17.71
N LEU A 384 14.52 8.66 17.94
CA LEU A 384 13.23 9.27 17.64
C LEU A 384 13.03 10.64 18.32
N ARG A 385 13.61 10.81 19.52
CA ARG A 385 13.61 12.09 20.26
C ARG A 385 14.43 13.18 19.56
N GLU A 386 15.54 12.83 18.94
CA GLU A 386 16.38 13.76 18.18
C GLU A 386 15.66 14.22 16.91
N LEU A 387 15.02 13.28 16.18
CA LEU A 387 14.18 13.63 15.04
C LEU A 387 13.08 14.64 15.41
N ARG A 388 12.42 14.41 16.56
CA ARG A 388 11.42 15.37 17.07
C ARG A 388 12.04 16.75 17.29
N ALA A 389 13.18 16.81 17.98
CA ALA A 389 13.87 18.07 18.26
C ALA A 389 14.26 18.79 16.96
N ASN A 390 14.76 18.06 15.97
CA ASN A 390 15.15 18.61 14.67
C ASN A 390 13.93 19.14 13.89
N LEU A 391 12.80 18.44 13.94
CA LEU A 391 11.53 18.89 13.36
C LEU A 391 10.99 20.15 14.03
N GLU A 392 10.97 20.16 15.37
CA GLU A 392 10.50 21.30 16.17
C GLU A 392 11.36 22.54 15.94
N ALA A 393 12.68 22.35 15.75
CA ALA A 393 13.63 23.41 15.46
C ALA A 393 13.67 23.83 13.97
N GLY A 394 12.84 23.23 13.10
CA GLY A 394 12.82 23.54 11.67
C GLY A 394 14.10 23.18 10.92
N MET A 395 14.88 22.22 11.44
CA MET A 395 16.16 21.82 10.84
C MET A 395 16.03 20.82 9.70
N LEU A 396 14.86 20.20 9.50
CA LEU A 396 14.71 19.28 8.38
C LEU A 396 14.57 20.03 7.06
N VAL A 397 15.45 19.74 6.11
CA VAL A 397 15.37 20.29 4.76
C VAL A 397 14.54 19.36 3.87
N SER A 398 13.45 19.88 3.30
CA SER A 398 12.57 19.11 2.42
C SER A 398 13.01 19.12 0.94
N ASP A 399 14.01 19.93 0.57
CA ASP A 399 14.56 20.03 -0.79
C ASP A 399 15.21 18.68 -1.19
N PRO A 400 14.75 18.02 -2.26
CA PRO A 400 15.29 16.74 -2.70
C PRO A 400 16.71 16.82 -3.26
N ASN A 401 17.24 18.02 -3.53
CA ASN A 401 18.64 18.23 -3.92
C ASN A 401 19.57 18.37 -2.69
N ALA A 402 19.04 18.38 -1.46
CA ALA A 402 19.84 18.51 -0.26
C ALA A 402 20.54 17.17 0.11
N PRO A 403 21.80 17.22 0.61
CA PRO A 403 22.49 16.05 1.14
C PRO A 403 21.75 15.42 2.33
N LEU A 404 22.06 14.14 2.59
CA LEU A 404 21.39 13.32 3.61
C LEU A 404 21.31 14.01 4.98
N GLU A 405 22.41 14.60 5.42
CA GLU A 405 22.56 15.27 6.71
C GLU A 405 21.54 16.40 6.86
N TYR A 406 21.40 17.25 5.84
CA TYR A 406 20.43 18.34 5.80
C TYR A 406 18.99 17.82 5.74
N ARG A 407 18.75 16.74 5.01
CA ARG A 407 17.42 16.10 4.96
C ARG A 407 16.97 15.64 6.35
N TRP A 408 17.88 15.35 7.27
CA TRP A 408 17.57 14.88 8.63
C TRP A 408 17.86 15.90 9.74
N GLY A 409 18.37 17.09 9.41
CA GLY A 409 18.72 18.10 10.40
C GLY A 409 20.00 17.80 11.18
N VAL A 410 20.88 16.96 10.64
CA VAL A 410 22.17 16.57 11.25
C VAL A 410 23.29 17.44 10.66
N TYR A 411 23.19 18.76 10.83
CA TYR A 411 24.19 19.70 10.34
C TYR A 411 24.44 20.83 11.34
N ASP A 412 25.56 21.53 11.16
CA ASP A 412 25.86 22.72 11.95
C ASP A 412 24.85 23.84 11.65
N LYS A 413 24.10 24.27 12.66
CA LYS A 413 23.09 25.34 12.54
C LYS A 413 23.64 26.64 11.94
N ASN A 414 24.93 26.90 12.11
CA ASN A 414 25.60 28.08 11.55
C ASN A 414 25.89 27.95 10.04
N LYS A 415 25.68 26.76 9.46
CA LYS A 415 25.86 26.43 8.05
C LYS A 415 24.54 25.89 7.49
N PRO A 416 23.48 26.72 7.39
CA PRO A 416 22.21 26.27 6.84
C PRO A 416 22.37 25.85 5.39
N TYR A 417 21.55 24.90 4.94
CA TYR A 417 21.52 24.48 3.55
C TYR A 417 21.17 25.67 2.65
N LYS A 418 22.05 25.96 1.69
CA LYS A 418 21.79 26.90 0.60
C LYS A 418 21.77 26.13 -0.70
N SER A 419 20.57 25.97 -1.27
CA SER A 419 20.40 25.24 -2.53
C SER A 419 21.09 25.98 -3.67
N SER A 420 21.92 25.27 -4.43
CA SER A 420 22.42 25.76 -5.74
C SER A 420 21.44 25.44 -6.87
N CYS A 421 20.36 24.73 -6.56
CA CYS A 421 19.31 24.33 -7.49
C CYS A 421 18.06 25.19 -7.27
N LYS A 422 17.26 25.35 -8.34
CA LYS A 422 15.96 26.01 -8.24
C LYS A 422 15.04 25.19 -7.32
N THR A 423 14.46 25.86 -6.33
CA THR A 423 13.34 25.36 -5.53
C THR A 423 12.02 25.74 -6.22
N TYR A 424 11.01 24.87 -6.15
CA TYR A 424 9.75 25.01 -6.88
C TYR A 424 8.56 25.17 -5.95
#